data_AF-A0A819SE12-F1
#
_entry.id   AF-A0A819SE12-F1
#
_cell.length_a   1.000
_cell.length_b   1.000
_cell.length_c   1.000
_cell.angle_alpha   90.00
_cell.angle_beta   90.00
_cell.angle_gamma   90.00
#
_symmetry.space_group_name_H-M   'P 1'
#
loop_
_entity.id
_entity.type
_entity.pdbx_description
1 polymer ?
#
loop_
_entity_poly.entity_id
_entity_poly.type
_entity_poly.pdbx_seq_one_letter_code
_entity_poly.pdbx_strand_id
1 'polypeptide(L)'
;MYCFDTLPLSLFNFINSILAAIFIGILSSNVIRERLTHSKDLQLLTRLSKFTYWFSTAIYDFTLCLILCSILTIIVKISAVYRVDSGAEVEIYVSNQHIGYFFLIFLLYSLTSLPFVYVYSFIPGTELIGFVIYFIVNVLVCFVDVVLGFIGVFSGSKTLPNGTKVNQTGTLMTNIRWILSALFPTVNLKHALFNIRLRSSDRCVGPVNSVMGTNYSLSESWLSLSEPGLGIQCLIFIGQSIFWWFIVMFIEEGWKIGWKKMQYCFKRQQQQSARRKTNEWNDQQLDTDVRNERQLILNQSQSTSSAIVIVQDLVHEFQKPKEASSTTRIHRAVDHLNFFVPPSSCFGLLGANGAGKTTTFRLLINSIQPTSGEVFINRTENKADIGYCPQFDWLVDHLNVRETLTLFAR
;
A
#
# COMPACT_ATOMS: atom_id res chain seq x y z
N MET A 1 26.21 13.89 -33.27
CA MET A 1 25.69 12.97 -32.23
C MET A 1 24.21 12.79 -32.50
N TYR A 2 23.88 11.73 -33.22
CA TYR A 2 22.53 11.42 -33.68
C TYR A 2 21.60 11.39 -32.47
N CYS A 3 20.43 12.03 -32.58
CA CYS A 3 19.37 11.77 -31.62
C CYS A 3 19.11 10.27 -31.75
N PHE A 4 19.59 9.50 -30.76
CA PHE A 4 19.52 8.04 -30.73
C PHE A 4 18.17 7.62 -31.28
N ASP A 5 18.17 6.66 -32.23
CA ASP A 5 16.95 6.10 -32.80
C ASP A 5 15.91 5.94 -31.69
N THR A 6 14.65 6.21 -31.98
CA THR A 6 13.55 6.28 -30.99
C THR A 6 13.49 5.08 -30.02
N LEU A 7 14.07 3.94 -30.42
CA LEU A 7 14.18 2.69 -29.66
C LEU A 7 15.17 2.78 -28.46
N PRO A 8 16.47 3.11 -28.61
CA PRO A 8 17.36 3.33 -27.47
C PRO A 8 16.86 4.39 -26.47
N LEU A 9 16.14 5.42 -26.92
CA LEU A 9 15.62 6.45 -26.01
C LEU A 9 14.47 5.92 -25.12
N SER A 10 13.54 5.16 -25.71
CA SER A 10 12.45 4.54 -24.95
C SER A 10 12.97 3.50 -23.95
N LEU A 11 13.95 2.69 -24.36
CA LEU A 11 14.61 1.70 -23.49
C LEU A 11 15.40 2.35 -22.36
N PHE A 12 16.09 3.45 -22.64
CA PHE A 12 16.82 4.19 -21.62
C PHE A 12 15.88 4.79 -20.55
N ASN A 13 14.79 5.42 -20.97
CA ASN A 13 13.78 5.93 -20.04
C ASN A 13 13.07 4.80 -19.27
N PHE A 14 12.87 3.63 -19.91
CA PHE A 14 12.39 2.42 -19.24
C PHE A 14 13.33 2.00 -18.10
N ILE A 15 14.64 1.91 -18.35
CA ILE A 15 15.64 1.56 -17.32
C ILE A 15 15.60 2.57 -16.17
N ASN A 16 15.61 3.87 -16.47
CA ASN A 16 15.59 4.91 -15.43
C ASN A 16 14.29 4.89 -14.60
N SER A 17 13.14 4.60 -15.22
CA SER A 17 11.88 4.41 -14.49
C SER A 17 11.90 3.19 -13.56
N ILE A 18 12.57 2.10 -13.95
CA ILE A 18 12.71 0.90 -13.12
C ILE A 18 13.65 1.15 -11.95
N LEU A 19 14.78 1.82 -12.18
CA LEU A 19 15.70 2.19 -11.10
C LEU A 19 14.99 3.04 -10.03
N ALA A 20 14.16 4.00 -10.47
CA ALA A 20 13.35 4.80 -9.58
C ALA A 20 12.33 3.93 -8.80
N ALA A 21 11.69 2.95 -9.45
CA ALA A 21 10.78 2.00 -8.79
C ALA A 21 11.49 1.15 -7.73
N ILE A 22 12.67 0.58 -8.03
CA ILE A 22 13.46 -0.22 -7.08
C ILE A 22 13.73 0.59 -5.81
N PHE A 23 14.15 1.84 -5.98
CA PHE A 23 14.46 2.71 -4.85
C PHE A 23 13.26 2.87 -3.90
N ILE A 24 12.08 3.17 -4.44
CA ILE A 24 10.87 3.31 -3.61
C ILE A 24 10.42 1.97 -3.02
N GLY A 25 10.60 0.87 -3.77
CA GLY A 25 10.33 -0.46 -3.27
C GLY A 25 11.13 -0.79 -2.01
N ILE A 26 12.40 -0.37 -1.92
CA ILE A 26 13.24 -0.57 -0.74
C ILE A 26 12.67 0.13 0.50
N LEU A 27 12.14 1.35 0.34
CA LEU A 27 11.53 2.10 1.46
C LEU A 27 10.35 1.34 2.09
N SER A 28 9.58 0.60 1.29
CA SER A 28 8.45 -0.18 1.79
C SER A 28 8.83 -1.38 2.66
N SER A 29 10.09 -1.82 2.61
CA SER A 29 10.57 -2.97 3.38
C SER A 29 10.35 -2.78 4.89
N ASN A 30 10.55 -1.56 5.39
CA ASN A 30 10.33 -1.23 6.80
C ASN A 30 8.87 -1.42 7.21
N VAL A 31 7.92 -0.94 6.39
CA VAL A 31 6.48 -1.08 6.64
C VAL A 31 6.05 -2.55 6.61
N ILE A 32 6.61 -3.34 5.68
CA ILE A 32 6.34 -4.78 5.60
C ILE A 32 6.88 -5.50 6.85
N ARG A 33 8.09 -5.13 7.28
CA ARG A 33 8.73 -5.67 8.48
C ARG A 33 7.91 -5.39 9.74
N GLU A 34 7.44 -4.15 9.92
CA GLU A 34 6.59 -3.76 11.06
C GLU A 34 5.27 -4.54 11.14
N ARG A 35 4.70 -4.90 9.98
CA ARG A 35 3.51 -5.76 9.93
C ARG A 35 3.84 -7.20 10.34
N LEU A 36 4.96 -7.75 9.90
CA LEU A 36 5.34 -9.14 10.18
C LEU A 36 5.74 -9.36 11.63
N THR A 37 6.43 -8.38 12.21
CA THR A 37 6.73 -8.37 13.64
C THR A 37 5.54 -7.96 14.50
N HIS A 38 4.38 -7.64 13.91
CA HIS A 38 3.22 -7.06 14.60
C HIS A 38 3.57 -5.83 15.46
N SER A 39 4.67 -5.14 15.18
CA SER A 39 5.08 -3.93 15.89
C SER A 39 4.05 -2.82 15.71
N LYS A 40 3.46 -2.72 14.51
CA LYS A 40 2.34 -1.81 14.24
C LYS A 40 1.14 -2.04 15.18
N ASP A 41 0.77 -3.30 15.43
CA ASP A 41 -0.35 -3.61 16.33
C ASP A 41 -0.06 -3.13 17.75
N LEU A 42 1.20 -3.26 18.20
CA LEU A 42 1.64 -2.78 19.52
C LEU A 42 1.61 -1.24 19.60
N GLN A 43 2.04 -0.54 18.55
CA GLN A 43 1.93 0.93 18.49
C GLN A 43 0.47 1.41 18.47
N LEU A 44 -0.45 0.64 17.86
CA LEU A 44 -1.88 0.98 17.89
C LEU A 44 -2.52 0.75 19.26
N LEU A 45 -1.91 -0.05 20.15
CA LEU A 45 -2.37 -0.21 21.53
C LEU A 45 -2.10 1.04 22.38
N THR A 46 -1.10 1.86 22.05
CA THR A 46 -0.76 3.09 22.77
C THR A 46 -1.64 4.29 22.39
N ARG A 47 -2.90 4.06 21.99
CA ARG A 47 -3.88 5.09 21.55
C ARG A 47 -3.50 5.83 20.27
N LEU A 48 -2.48 5.37 19.55
CA LEU A 48 -2.10 5.99 18.30
C LEU A 48 -3.20 5.75 17.25
N SER A 49 -3.66 6.84 16.61
CA SER A 49 -4.61 6.71 15.51
C SER A 49 -3.90 6.11 14.29
N LYS A 50 -4.59 5.27 13.53
CA LYS A 50 -4.03 4.69 12.30
C LYS A 50 -3.67 5.77 11.26
N PHE A 51 -4.40 6.87 11.26
CA PHE A 51 -4.10 8.04 10.42
C PHE A 51 -2.76 8.68 10.81
N THR A 52 -2.54 8.88 12.11
CA THR A 52 -1.27 9.43 12.64
C THR A 52 -0.09 8.52 12.30
N TYR A 53 -0.26 7.21 12.41
CA TYR A 53 0.75 6.23 11.99
C TYR A 53 1.15 6.45 10.52
N TRP A 54 0.20 6.33 9.61
CA TRP A 54 0.46 6.41 8.17
C TRP A 54 1.03 7.78 7.76
N PHE A 55 0.54 8.86 8.36
CA PHE A 55 1.04 10.20 8.08
C PHE A 55 2.49 10.40 8.58
N SER A 56 2.83 9.87 9.76
CA SER A 56 4.18 9.90 10.29
C SER A 56 5.16 9.11 9.41
N THR A 57 4.79 7.88 9.04
CA THR A 57 5.59 7.05 8.12
C THR A 57 5.80 7.74 6.78
N ALA A 58 4.75 8.33 6.22
CA ALA A 58 4.84 9.03 4.94
C ALA A 58 5.71 10.29 4.99
N ILE A 59 5.67 11.07 6.08
CA ILE A 59 6.57 12.21 6.26
C ILE A 59 8.02 11.73 6.28
N TYR A 60 8.30 10.67 7.03
CA TYR A 60 9.66 10.11 7.12
C TYR A 60 10.15 9.64 5.74
N ASP A 61 9.37 8.81 5.03
CA ASP A 61 9.77 8.34 3.71
C ASP A 61 9.85 9.47 2.67
N PHE A 62 8.96 10.46 2.75
CA PHE A 62 9.00 11.63 1.85
C PHE A 62 10.23 12.50 2.08
N THR A 63 10.69 12.68 3.32
CA THR A 63 11.94 13.42 3.60
C THR A 63 13.16 12.70 3.03
N LEU A 64 13.21 11.36 3.15
CA LEU A 64 14.25 10.55 2.48
C LEU A 64 14.18 10.71 0.95
N CYS A 65 12.98 10.64 0.37
CA CYS A 65 12.79 10.88 -1.06
C CYS A 65 13.24 12.28 -1.48
N LEU A 66 12.97 13.32 -0.68
CA LEU A 66 13.38 14.70 -0.98
C LEU A 66 14.91 14.82 -1.02
N ILE A 67 15.60 14.25 -0.04
CA ILE A 67 17.07 14.23 0.00
C ILE A 67 17.63 13.56 -1.27
N LEU A 68 17.06 12.42 -1.65
CA LEU A 68 17.54 11.66 -2.81
C LEU A 68 17.21 12.31 -4.15
N CYS A 69 16.03 12.90 -4.28
CA CYS A 69 15.68 13.71 -5.44
C CYS A 69 16.67 14.86 -5.59
N SER A 70 17.01 15.54 -4.48
CA SER A 70 17.99 16.62 -4.46
C SER A 70 19.37 16.15 -4.92
N ILE A 71 19.87 15.05 -4.35
CA ILE A 71 21.15 14.43 -4.76
C ILE A 71 21.14 14.07 -6.25
N LEU A 72 20.07 13.45 -6.74
CA LEU A 72 19.91 13.08 -8.14
C LEU A 72 19.94 14.30 -9.06
N THR A 73 19.25 15.40 -8.72
CA THR A 73 19.36 16.66 -9.48
C THR A 73 20.78 17.23 -9.47
N ILE A 74 21.49 17.16 -8.35
CA ILE A 74 22.87 17.66 -8.25
C ILE A 74 23.79 16.82 -9.15
N ILE A 75 23.64 15.49 -9.14
CA ILE A 75 24.41 14.59 -10.01
C ILE A 75 24.16 14.90 -11.49
N VAL A 76 22.88 15.09 -11.87
CA VAL A 76 22.52 15.46 -13.26
C VAL A 76 23.07 16.83 -13.64
N LYS A 77 23.08 17.80 -12.71
CA LYS A 77 23.69 19.11 -12.92
C LYS A 77 25.20 19.03 -13.15
N ILE A 78 25.90 18.25 -12.33
CA ILE A 78 27.35 18.08 -12.45
C ILE A 78 27.71 17.36 -13.76
N SER A 79 26.96 16.32 -14.13
CA SER A 79 27.22 15.58 -15.38
C SER A 79 26.96 16.42 -16.63
N ALA A 80 26.03 17.39 -16.57
CA ALA A 80 25.81 18.37 -17.63
C ALA A 80 26.98 19.37 -17.82
N VAL A 81 27.81 19.58 -16.79
CA VAL A 81 28.96 20.51 -16.82
C VAL A 81 30.22 19.86 -17.40
N TYR A 82 30.22 18.55 -17.64
CA TYR A 82 31.40 17.86 -18.19
C TYR A 82 31.67 18.28 -19.64
N ARG A 83 32.58 19.24 -19.81
CA ARG A 83 33.02 19.77 -21.11
C ARG A 83 33.73 18.66 -21.88
N VAL A 84 33.15 18.27 -23.01
CA VAL A 84 33.88 17.52 -24.04
C VAL A 84 34.73 18.54 -24.83
N ASP A 85 36.00 18.22 -25.06
CA ASP A 85 37.06 19.07 -25.65
C ASP A 85 36.78 19.69 -27.04
N SER A 86 35.58 19.53 -27.58
CA SER A 86 35.15 20.09 -28.88
C SER A 86 34.29 21.37 -28.77
N GLY A 87 34.22 22.01 -27.59
CA GLY A 87 33.55 23.31 -27.42
C GLY A 87 32.02 23.29 -27.59
N ALA A 88 31.41 22.11 -27.75
CA ALA A 88 29.98 21.93 -27.76
C ALA A 88 29.54 21.37 -26.40
N GLU A 89 28.71 22.13 -25.68
CA GLU A 89 28.02 21.64 -24.48
C GLU A 89 27.07 20.51 -24.90
N VAL A 90 27.41 19.26 -24.55
CA VAL A 90 26.52 18.11 -24.78
C VAL A 90 25.69 17.93 -23.52
N GLU A 91 24.50 18.54 -23.51
CA GLU A 91 23.54 18.33 -22.41
C GLU A 91 22.98 16.89 -22.47
N ILE A 92 23.46 16.03 -21.58
CA ILE A 92 23.15 14.58 -21.58
C ILE A 92 21.68 14.30 -21.22
N TYR A 93 21.03 15.17 -20.44
CA TYR A 93 19.67 14.90 -19.95
C TYR A 93 18.72 16.12 -20.04
N VAL A 94 19.07 17.24 -19.39
CA VAL A 94 18.22 18.44 -19.28
C VAL A 94 19.09 19.68 -19.36
N SER A 95 18.60 20.74 -20.01
CA SER A 95 19.27 22.03 -19.99
C SER A 95 19.35 22.64 -18.60
N ASN A 96 20.46 23.35 -18.33
CA ASN A 96 20.72 23.99 -17.04
C ASN A 96 19.59 24.94 -16.58
N GLN A 97 18.89 25.58 -17.52
CA GLN A 97 17.79 26.50 -17.23
C GLN A 97 16.48 25.79 -16.82
N HIS A 98 16.36 24.50 -17.12
CA HIS A 98 15.12 23.73 -16.99
C HIS A 98 15.23 22.54 -16.02
N ILE A 99 16.34 22.44 -15.30
CA ILE A 99 16.58 21.39 -14.29
C ILE A 99 15.55 21.39 -13.15
N GLY A 100 14.91 22.53 -12.88
CA GLY A 100 13.81 22.62 -11.91
C GLY A 100 12.61 21.74 -12.25
N TYR A 101 12.30 21.55 -13.54
CA TYR A 101 11.22 20.66 -13.96
C TYR A 101 11.55 19.18 -13.74
N PHE A 102 12.83 18.82 -13.88
CA PHE A 102 13.32 17.48 -13.56
C PHE A 102 13.17 17.19 -12.07
N PHE A 103 13.58 18.12 -11.20
CA PHE A 103 13.35 18.00 -9.75
C PHE A 103 11.86 17.88 -9.42
N LEU A 104 11.02 18.73 -10.02
CA LEU A 104 9.57 18.73 -9.78
C LEU A 104 8.93 17.38 -10.12
N ILE A 105 9.30 16.77 -11.24
CA ILE A 105 8.76 15.48 -11.67
C ILE A 105 9.15 14.35 -10.73
N PHE A 106 10.41 14.30 -10.29
CA PHE A 106 10.83 13.30 -9.31
C PHE A 106 10.18 13.50 -7.95
N LEU A 107 9.99 14.75 -7.51
CA LEU A 107 9.27 15.07 -6.27
C LEU A 107 7.80 14.59 -6.33
N LEU A 108 7.09 14.91 -7.42
CA LEU A 108 5.70 14.48 -7.63
C LEU A 108 5.58 12.96 -7.78
N TYR A 109 6.55 12.34 -8.45
CA TYR A 109 6.64 10.89 -8.55
C TYR A 109 6.78 10.25 -7.17
N SER A 110 7.70 10.73 -6.31
CA SER A 110 7.86 10.23 -4.95
C SER A 110 6.59 10.35 -4.11
N LEU A 111 5.91 11.51 -4.17
CA LEU A 111 4.65 11.73 -3.46
C LEU A 111 3.53 10.76 -3.88
N THR A 112 3.57 10.31 -5.13
CA THR A 112 2.57 9.39 -5.70
C THR A 112 2.94 7.94 -5.47
N SER A 113 4.22 7.60 -5.62
CA SER A 113 4.69 6.24 -5.56
C SER A 113 4.68 5.67 -4.15
N LEU A 114 4.92 6.49 -3.12
CA LEU A 114 4.90 6.04 -1.72
C LEU A 114 3.58 5.37 -1.33
N PRO A 115 2.41 6.04 -1.42
CA PRO A 115 1.13 5.40 -1.11
C PRO A 115 0.84 4.23 -2.05
N PHE A 116 1.28 4.27 -3.30
CA PHE A 116 1.15 3.15 -4.23
C PHE A 116 1.90 1.90 -3.73
N VAL A 117 3.12 2.03 -3.20
CA VAL A 117 3.88 0.88 -2.68
C VAL A 117 3.31 0.39 -1.35
N TYR A 118 2.78 1.28 -0.50
CA TYR A 118 2.10 0.87 0.74
C TYR A 118 0.90 -0.05 0.49
N VAL A 119 0.22 0.05 -0.66
CA VAL A 119 -0.84 -0.92 -1.01
C VAL A 119 -0.29 -2.36 -1.07
N TYR A 120 0.93 -2.54 -1.57
CA TYR A 120 1.57 -3.86 -1.65
C TYR A 120 2.02 -4.37 -0.29
N SER A 121 2.23 -3.49 0.70
CA SER A 121 2.56 -3.91 2.06
C SER A 121 1.41 -4.60 2.78
N PHE A 122 0.19 -4.61 2.22
CA PHE A 122 -0.95 -5.36 2.75
C PHE A 122 -1.02 -6.81 2.24
N ILE A 123 -0.23 -7.19 1.21
CA ILE A 123 -0.23 -8.55 0.65
C ILE A 123 0.38 -9.53 1.68
N PRO A 124 -0.34 -10.58 2.12
CA PRO A 124 0.19 -11.54 3.09
C PRO A 124 1.37 -12.31 2.48
N GLY A 125 2.46 -12.47 3.23
CA GLY A 125 3.67 -13.13 2.74
C GLY A 125 4.89 -12.84 3.62
N THR A 126 6.07 -13.19 3.14
CA THR A 126 7.36 -12.87 3.78
C THR A 126 7.78 -11.42 3.52
N GLU A 127 8.84 -10.97 4.19
CA GLU A 127 9.37 -9.59 4.10
C GLU A 127 9.65 -9.14 2.65
N LEU A 128 10.05 -10.09 1.80
CA LEU A 128 10.46 -9.80 0.42
C LEU A 128 9.33 -9.96 -0.61
N ILE A 129 8.26 -10.69 -0.29
CA ILE A 129 7.19 -10.98 -1.28
C ILE A 129 6.51 -9.69 -1.75
N GLY A 130 6.21 -8.75 -0.84
CA GLY A 130 5.58 -7.48 -1.20
C GLY A 130 6.44 -6.66 -2.17
N PHE A 131 7.73 -6.53 -1.88
CA PHE A 131 8.70 -5.87 -2.74
C PHE A 131 8.83 -6.54 -4.11
N VAL A 132 8.96 -7.88 -4.14
CA VAL A 132 9.14 -8.64 -5.38
C VAL A 132 7.91 -8.52 -6.28
N ILE A 133 6.70 -8.61 -5.72
CA ILE A 133 5.45 -8.43 -6.49
C ILE A 133 5.39 -7.01 -7.05
N TYR A 134 5.66 -5.99 -6.23
CA TYR A 134 5.70 -4.60 -6.67
C TYR A 134 6.70 -4.41 -7.82
N PHE A 135 7.91 -4.94 -7.67
CA PHE A 135 8.96 -4.85 -8.69
C PHE A 135 8.54 -5.51 -10.01
N ILE A 136 8.06 -6.77 -9.96
CA ILE A 136 7.64 -7.52 -11.14
C ILE A 136 6.50 -6.81 -11.87
N VAL A 137 5.48 -6.34 -11.13
CA VAL A 137 4.33 -5.64 -11.74
C VAL A 137 4.79 -4.36 -12.46
N ASN A 138 5.65 -3.55 -11.84
CA ASN A 138 6.15 -2.33 -12.48
C ASN A 138 7.00 -2.62 -13.72
N VAL A 139 7.89 -3.62 -13.66
CA VAL A 139 8.70 -4.03 -14.82
C VAL A 139 7.80 -4.49 -15.97
N LEU A 140 6.82 -5.35 -15.70
CA LEU A 140 5.90 -5.87 -16.70
C LEU A 140 5.04 -4.76 -17.33
N VAL A 141 4.44 -3.89 -16.51
CA VAL A 141 3.59 -2.80 -17.01
C VAL A 141 4.40 -1.80 -17.83
N CYS A 142 5.60 -1.43 -17.37
CA CYS A 142 6.48 -0.55 -18.13
C CYS A 142 6.91 -1.18 -19.46
N PHE A 143 7.18 -2.49 -19.48
CA PHE A 143 7.54 -3.22 -20.69
C PHE A 143 6.36 -3.28 -21.66
N VAL A 144 5.15 -3.55 -21.18
CA VAL A 144 3.92 -3.50 -22.00
C VAL A 144 3.76 -2.12 -22.63
N ASP A 145 3.97 -1.01 -21.89
CA ASP A 145 3.88 0.33 -22.49
C ASP A 145 4.98 0.59 -23.54
N VAL A 146 6.21 0.05 -23.38
CA VAL A 146 7.25 0.13 -24.43
C VAL A 146 6.80 -0.60 -25.70
N VAL A 147 6.27 -1.83 -25.55
CA VAL A 147 5.78 -2.64 -26.67
C VAL A 147 4.60 -1.96 -27.36
N LEU A 148 3.64 -1.42 -26.61
CA LEU A 148 2.50 -0.67 -27.17
C LEU A 148 2.96 0.59 -27.90
N GLY A 149 3.96 1.29 -27.36
CA GLY A 149 4.58 2.44 -28.03
C GLY A 149 5.18 2.05 -29.38
N PHE A 150 5.92 0.94 -29.42
CA PHE A 150 6.50 0.42 -30.67
C PHE A 150 5.42 0.00 -31.66
N ILE A 151 4.44 -0.81 -31.25
CA ILE A 151 3.33 -1.22 -32.12
C ILE A 151 2.58 0.01 -32.65
N GLY A 152 2.39 1.04 -31.84
CA GLY A 152 1.79 2.30 -32.25
C GLY A 152 2.56 3.00 -33.38
N VAL A 153 3.90 3.04 -33.29
CA VAL A 153 4.76 3.59 -34.35
C VAL A 153 4.67 2.78 -35.64
N PHE A 154 4.75 1.44 -35.56
CA PHE A 154 4.69 0.57 -36.76
C PHE A 154 3.29 0.45 -37.37
N SER A 155 2.25 0.66 -36.57
CA SER A 155 0.86 0.75 -37.05
C SER A 155 0.53 2.13 -37.63
N GLY A 156 1.34 3.15 -37.30
CA GLY A 156 1.26 4.50 -37.82
C GLY A 156 1.81 4.57 -39.24
N SER A 157 0.93 4.81 -40.21
CA SER A 157 1.17 5.05 -41.64
C SER A 157 1.41 3.82 -42.54
N LYS A 158 0.30 3.21 -42.97
CA LYS A 158 0.17 2.80 -44.38
C LYS A 158 -0.74 3.80 -45.07
N THR A 159 -0.17 4.66 -45.90
CA THR A 159 -0.93 5.43 -46.89
C THR A 159 -1.44 4.45 -47.94
N LEU A 160 -2.75 4.12 -47.92
CA LEU A 160 -3.37 3.52 -49.09
C LEU A 160 -3.43 4.56 -50.22
N PRO A 161 -3.31 4.16 -51.50
CA PRO A 161 -3.31 5.06 -52.65
C PRO A 161 -4.56 5.95 -52.80
N ASN A 162 -5.59 5.76 -51.98
CA ASN A 162 -6.87 6.48 -52.04
C ASN A 162 -7.09 7.50 -50.90
N GLY A 163 -6.06 7.88 -50.14
CA GLY A 163 -6.14 9.02 -49.21
C GLY A 163 -6.97 8.85 -47.94
N THR A 164 -7.54 7.67 -47.68
CA THR A 164 -8.22 7.38 -46.41
C THR A 164 -7.23 6.86 -45.37
N LYS A 165 -6.95 7.68 -44.35
CA LYS A 165 -6.15 7.28 -43.18
C LYS A 165 -7.01 6.42 -42.24
N VAL A 166 -6.80 5.11 -42.23
CA VAL A 166 -7.43 4.23 -41.22
C VAL A 166 -6.63 4.32 -39.92
N ASN A 167 -7.09 5.17 -38.99
CA ASN A 167 -6.39 5.51 -37.74
C ASN A 167 -6.90 4.72 -36.50
N GLN A 168 -7.73 3.68 -36.67
CA GLN A 168 -8.41 3.05 -35.53
C GLN A 168 -7.48 2.25 -34.60
N THR A 169 -6.43 1.61 -35.12
CA THR A 169 -5.50 0.84 -34.29
C THR A 169 -4.55 1.77 -33.52
N GLY A 170 -3.92 2.75 -34.16
CA GLY A 170 -3.03 3.70 -33.48
C GLY A 170 -3.71 4.52 -32.36
N THR A 171 -4.98 4.89 -32.53
CA THR A 171 -5.77 5.61 -31.50
C THR A 171 -6.12 4.72 -30.31
N LEU A 172 -6.38 3.43 -30.52
CA LEU A 172 -6.63 2.49 -29.43
C LEU A 172 -5.37 2.24 -28.58
N MET A 173 -4.21 2.04 -29.22
CA MET A 173 -2.94 1.84 -28.53
C MET A 173 -2.57 3.06 -27.67
N THR A 174 -2.73 4.27 -28.20
CA THR A 174 -2.46 5.52 -27.45
C THR A 174 -3.39 5.68 -26.25
N ASN A 175 -4.68 5.39 -26.40
CA ASN A 175 -5.64 5.41 -25.29
C ASN A 175 -5.25 4.42 -24.17
N ILE A 176 -4.85 3.19 -24.51
CA ILE A 176 -4.38 2.21 -23.52
C ILE A 176 -3.15 2.71 -22.78
N ARG A 177 -2.19 3.33 -23.49
CA ARG A 177 -0.99 3.90 -22.87
C ARG A 177 -1.32 5.03 -21.88
N TRP A 178 -2.29 5.88 -22.21
CA TRP A 178 -2.79 6.90 -21.28
C TRP A 178 -3.47 6.29 -20.04
N ILE A 179 -4.23 5.22 -20.19
CA ILE A 179 -4.83 4.49 -19.06
C ILE A 179 -3.74 3.87 -18.18
N LEU A 180 -2.72 3.24 -18.77
CA LEU A 180 -1.59 2.68 -18.03
C LEU A 180 -0.81 3.77 -17.29
N SER A 181 -0.58 4.92 -17.94
CA SER A 181 0.03 6.09 -17.32
C SER A 181 -0.80 6.63 -16.16
N ALA A 182 -2.14 6.64 -16.28
CA ALA A 182 -3.05 7.09 -15.24
C ALA A 182 -3.15 6.12 -14.04
N LEU A 183 -2.89 4.83 -14.23
CA LEU A 183 -2.92 3.84 -13.14
C LEU A 183 -1.55 3.66 -12.46
N PHE A 184 -0.46 3.61 -13.24
CA PHE A 184 0.86 3.24 -12.76
C PHE A 184 1.81 4.45 -12.77
N PRO A 185 2.26 4.94 -11.59
CA PRO A 185 3.12 6.12 -11.51
C PRO A 185 4.45 5.98 -12.26
N THR A 186 4.96 4.75 -12.36
CA THR A 186 6.21 4.42 -13.08
C THR A 186 6.10 4.63 -14.60
N VAL A 187 4.93 4.33 -15.18
CA VAL A 187 4.65 4.59 -16.59
C VAL A 187 4.56 6.10 -16.85
N ASN A 188 3.86 6.83 -15.97
CA ASN A 188 3.76 8.29 -16.08
C ASN A 188 5.14 8.96 -15.96
N LEU A 189 5.99 8.49 -15.04
CA LEU A 189 7.38 8.96 -14.93
C LEU A 189 8.15 8.73 -16.24
N LYS A 190 8.01 7.56 -16.86
CA LYS A 190 8.66 7.27 -18.14
C LYS A 190 8.22 8.25 -19.24
N HIS A 191 6.93 8.55 -19.34
CA HIS A 191 6.41 9.53 -20.30
C HIS A 191 6.90 10.95 -20.01
N ALA A 192 6.96 11.32 -18.72
CA ALA A 192 7.51 12.62 -18.30
C ALA A 192 8.99 12.76 -18.68
N LEU A 193 9.81 11.73 -18.43
CA LEU A 193 11.23 11.71 -18.83
C LEU A 193 11.41 11.77 -20.35
N PHE A 194 10.52 11.12 -21.11
CA PHE A 194 10.50 11.22 -22.56
C PHE A 194 10.25 12.66 -23.03
N ASN A 195 9.24 13.34 -22.46
CA ASN A 195 8.91 14.73 -22.82
C ASN A 195 10.01 15.71 -22.43
N ILE A 196 10.61 15.57 -21.23
CA ILE A 196 11.78 16.37 -20.84
C ILE A 196 12.90 16.21 -21.87
N ARG A 197 13.21 14.97 -22.27
CA ARG A 197 14.33 14.70 -23.17
C ARG A 197 14.08 15.20 -24.58
N LEU A 198 12.86 15.03 -25.09
CA LEU A 198 12.45 15.55 -26.40
C LEU A 198 12.59 17.07 -26.45
N ARG A 199 12.23 17.74 -25.36
CA ARG A 199 12.22 19.20 -25.25
C ARG A 199 13.58 19.82 -24.93
N SER A 200 14.49 19.05 -24.33
CA SER A 200 15.86 19.48 -24.06
C SER A 200 16.74 19.50 -25.31
N SER A 201 16.30 18.96 -26.45
CA SER A 201 17.11 18.89 -27.66
C SER A 201 16.28 19.20 -28.91
N ASP A 202 16.46 20.40 -29.47
CA ASP A 202 15.78 20.84 -30.71
C ASP A 202 16.03 19.89 -31.89
N ARG A 203 17.19 19.21 -31.88
CA ARG A 203 17.59 18.25 -32.92
C ARG A 203 16.74 16.97 -32.91
N CYS A 204 16.03 16.68 -31.82
CA CYS A 204 15.24 15.47 -31.65
C CYS A 204 13.80 15.62 -32.15
N VAL A 205 13.26 16.84 -32.20
CA VAL A 205 11.84 17.08 -32.56
C VAL A 205 11.55 16.71 -34.00
N GLY A 206 12.43 17.09 -34.95
CA GLY A 206 12.26 16.78 -36.37
C GLY A 206 12.17 15.27 -36.66
N PRO A 207 13.17 14.46 -36.25
CA PRO A 207 13.14 13.00 -36.41
C PRO A 207 11.96 12.32 -35.68
N VAL A 208 11.57 12.82 -34.51
CA VAL A 208 10.44 12.25 -33.77
C VAL A 208 9.11 12.56 -34.47
N ASN A 209 8.94 13.78 -35.00
CA ASN A 209 7.76 14.15 -35.77
C ASN A 209 7.62 13.29 -37.04
N SER A 210 8.74 12.96 -37.73
CA SER A 210 8.70 12.10 -38.92
C SER A 210 8.39 10.64 -38.59
N VAL A 211 8.94 10.09 -37.49
CA VAL A 211 8.73 8.69 -37.09
C VAL A 211 7.36 8.48 -36.45
N MET A 212 6.90 9.40 -35.59
CA MET A 212 5.61 9.28 -34.91
C MET A 212 4.44 9.91 -35.68
N GLY A 213 4.70 10.60 -36.80
CA GLY A 213 3.67 11.28 -37.59
C GLY A 213 2.97 12.41 -36.82
N THR A 214 3.71 13.09 -35.95
CA THR A 214 3.21 14.14 -35.05
C THR A 214 3.71 15.52 -35.47
N ASN A 215 3.01 16.58 -35.05
CA ASN A 215 3.40 17.97 -35.30
C ASN A 215 3.80 18.65 -33.99
N TYR A 216 4.77 18.09 -33.27
CA TYR A 216 5.25 18.73 -32.04
C TYR A 216 6.00 20.02 -32.37
N SER A 217 5.66 21.08 -31.63
CA SER A 217 6.36 22.37 -31.69
C SER A 217 6.92 22.72 -30.32
N LEU A 218 8.08 23.36 -30.28
CA LEU A 218 8.74 23.80 -29.05
C LEU A 218 8.31 25.21 -28.60
N SER A 219 7.35 25.81 -29.30
CA SER A 219 6.94 27.21 -29.10
C SER A 219 6.14 27.46 -27.82
N GLU A 220 5.51 26.43 -27.27
CA GLU A 220 4.68 26.53 -26.08
C GLU A 220 5.53 26.53 -24.79
N SER A 221 4.94 26.75 -23.62
CA SER A 221 5.66 26.73 -22.32
C SER A 221 5.94 25.30 -21.83
N TRP A 222 6.94 25.09 -20.94
CA TRP A 222 7.31 23.77 -20.38
C TRP A 222 6.17 23.05 -19.66
N LEU A 223 5.28 23.84 -19.04
CA LEU A 223 4.09 23.36 -18.34
C LEU A 223 2.83 23.28 -19.22
N SER A 224 2.95 23.33 -20.56
CA SER A 224 1.78 23.22 -21.44
C SER A 224 1.04 21.89 -21.25
N LEU A 225 -0.28 21.93 -21.46
CA LEU A 225 -1.15 20.76 -21.43
C LEU A 225 -1.16 20.01 -22.77
N SER A 226 -0.63 20.59 -23.84
CA SER A 226 -0.40 19.90 -25.11
C SER A 226 0.88 19.05 -25.01
N GLU A 227 0.97 17.93 -25.74
CA GLU A 227 2.25 17.26 -25.94
C GLU A 227 3.14 18.12 -26.87
N PRO A 228 4.45 18.32 -26.57
CA PRO A 228 5.31 17.61 -25.60
C PRO A 228 5.50 18.33 -24.24
N GLY A 229 4.47 19.01 -23.73
CA GLY A 229 4.45 19.64 -22.41
C GLY A 229 4.46 18.65 -21.25
N LEU A 230 4.76 19.18 -20.05
CA LEU A 230 4.79 18.42 -18.79
C LEU A 230 3.52 18.60 -17.94
N GLY A 231 2.59 19.46 -18.36
CA GLY A 231 1.42 19.85 -17.57
C GLY A 231 0.50 18.67 -17.29
N ILE A 232 0.20 17.84 -18.30
CA ILE A 232 -0.67 16.67 -18.12
C ILE A 232 -0.04 15.67 -17.13
N GLN A 233 1.25 15.34 -17.26
CA GLN A 233 1.89 14.36 -16.37
C GLN A 233 1.86 14.83 -14.91
N CYS A 234 2.07 16.12 -14.66
CA CYS A 234 1.97 16.70 -13.33
C CYS A 234 0.55 16.57 -12.75
N LEU A 235 -0.48 16.84 -13.55
CA LEU A 235 -1.87 16.67 -13.12
C LEU A 235 -2.21 15.21 -12.83
N ILE A 236 -1.71 14.28 -13.65
CA ILE A 236 -1.87 12.83 -13.42
C ILE A 236 -1.22 12.44 -12.09
N PHE A 237 0.00 12.90 -11.79
CA PHE A 237 0.64 12.59 -10.49
C PHE A 237 -0.16 13.11 -9.30
N ILE A 238 -0.65 14.35 -9.35
CA ILE A 238 -1.47 14.91 -8.26
C ILE A 238 -2.74 14.08 -8.06
N GLY A 239 -3.45 13.74 -9.14
CA GLY A 239 -4.64 12.90 -9.08
C GLY A 239 -4.35 11.50 -8.54
N GLN A 240 -3.26 10.87 -9.00
CA GLN A 240 -2.81 9.55 -8.54
C GLN A 240 -2.46 9.56 -7.05
N SER A 241 -1.78 10.60 -6.55
CA SER A 241 -1.39 10.68 -5.15
C SER A 241 -2.63 10.66 -4.25
N ILE A 242 -3.65 11.47 -4.57
CA ILE A 242 -4.93 11.49 -3.85
C ILE A 242 -5.61 10.13 -3.91
N PHE A 243 -5.65 9.52 -5.10
CA PHE A 243 -6.28 8.21 -5.30
C PHE A 243 -5.62 7.11 -4.46
N TRP A 244 -4.30 6.98 -4.52
CA TRP A 244 -3.59 5.92 -3.79
C TRP A 244 -3.63 6.12 -2.28
N TRP A 245 -3.58 7.37 -1.80
CA TRP A 245 -3.81 7.67 -0.38
C TRP A 245 -5.21 7.27 0.09
N PHE A 246 -6.21 7.54 -0.73
CA PHE A 246 -7.57 7.09 -0.45
C PHE A 246 -7.65 5.56 -0.36
N ILE A 247 -6.99 4.83 -1.27
CA ILE A 247 -6.94 3.36 -1.24
C ILE A 247 -6.25 2.84 0.02
N VAL A 248 -5.10 3.40 0.42
CA VAL A 248 -4.40 2.99 1.67
C VAL A 248 -5.31 3.16 2.88
N MET A 249 -5.94 4.33 3.02
CA MET A 249 -6.88 4.58 4.12
C MET A 249 -8.14 3.69 4.03
N PHE A 250 -8.63 3.41 2.82
CA PHE A 250 -9.76 2.53 2.60
C PHE A 250 -9.44 1.07 2.93
N ILE A 251 -8.23 0.58 2.67
CA ILE A 251 -7.83 -0.77 3.07
C ILE A 251 -7.74 -0.86 4.60
N GLU A 252 -7.14 0.15 5.23
CA GLU A 252 -6.89 0.19 6.67
C GLU A 252 -8.18 0.34 7.52
N GLU A 253 -9.14 1.13 7.05
CA GLU A 253 -10.42 1.37 7.73
C GLU A 253 -11.58 0.54 7.14
N GLY A 254 -11.63 0.43 5.81
CA GLY A 254 -12.76 -0.10 5.05
C GLY A 254 -12.93 -1.62 5.13
N TRP A 255 -11.87 -2.40 5.34
CA TRP A 255 -12.05 -3.85 5.58
C TRP A 255 -12.85 -4.11 6.87
N LYS A 256 -12.64 -3.28 7.91
CA LYS A 256 -13.32 -3.39 9.20
C LYS A 256 -14.71 -2.74 9.19
N ILE A 257 -14.92 -1.64 8.45
CA ILE A 257 -16.24 -0.99 8.32
C ILE A 257 -17.19 -1.74 7.36
N GLY A 258 -16.69 -2.31 6.27
CA GLY A 258 -17.48 -3.15 5.36
C GLY A 258 -17.99 -4.42 6.07
N TRP A 259 -17.13 -5.07 6.86
CA TRP A 259 -17.53 -6.17 7.73
C TRP A 259 -18.40 -5.72 8.91
N LYS A 260 -18.15 -4.55 9.54
CA LYS A 260 -19.04 -4.02 10.59
C LYS A 260 -20.43 -3.70 10.06
N LYS A 261 -20.60 -3.06 8.90
CA LYS A 261 -21.94 -2.74 8.33
C LYS A 261 -22.66 -3.98 7.84
N MET A 262 -21.94 -4.91 7.21
CA MET A 262 -22.48 -6.19 6.77
C MET A 262 -22.88 -7.04 7.99
N GLN A 263 -22.01 -7.16 9.00
CA GLN A 263 -22.34 -7.83 10.26
C GLN A 263 -23.40 -7.07 11.06
N TYR A 264 -23.53 -5.74 11.02
CA TYR A 264 -24.55 -5.01 11.78
C TYR A 264 -25.94 -5.14 11.14
N CYS A 265 -26.03 -5.10 9.81
CA CYS A 265 -27.28 -5.41 9.09
C CYS A 265 -27.68 -6.89 9.20
N PHE A 266 -26.71 -7.83 9.20
CA PHE A 266 -27.00 -9.25 9.39
C PHE A 266 -27.26 -9.61 10.87
N LYS A 267 -26.54 -9.01 11.83
CA LYS A 267 -26.69 -9.27 13.28
C LYS A 267 -27.98 -8.72 13.86
N ARG A 268 -28.60 -7.65 13.33
CA ARG A 268 -29.90 -7.19 13.86
C ARG A 268 -31.05 -8.18 13.62
N GLN A 269 -30.99 -8.99 12.57
CA GLN A 269 -31.95 -10.10 12.36
C GLN A 269 -31.49 -11.42 13.00
N GLN A 270 -30.18 -11.66 13.14
CA GLN A 270 -29.68 -12.89 13.76
C GLN A 270 -29.52 -12.83 15.28
N GLN A 271 -29.39 -11.67 15.95
CA GLN A 271 -29.25 -11.61 17.42
C GLN A 271 -30.53 -12.05 18.16
N GLN A 272 -31.72 -11.95 17.55
CA GLN A 272 -32.95 -12.53 18.11
C GLN A 272 -33.06 -14.05 17.85
N SER A 273 -32.44 -14.57 16.80
CA SER A 273 -32.42 -16.01 16.48
C SER A 273 -31.23 -16.78 17.08
N ALA A 274 -30.09 -16.12 17.32
CA ALA A 274 -28.90 -16.69 17.95
C ALA A 274 -29.08 -16.79 19.47
N ARG A 275 -29.71 -15.80 20.13
CA ARG A 275 -30.22 -15.97 21.51
C ARG A 275 -31.23 -17.12 21.64
N ARG A 276 -31.94 -17.46 20.54
CA ARG A 276 -32.85 -18.62 20.48
C ARG A 276 -32.15 -19.94 20.14
N LYS A 277 -31.05 -19.93 19.38
CA LYS A 277 -30.27 -21.14 19.02
C LYS A 277 -29.13 -21.49 19.98
N THR A 278 -28.64 -20.56 20.80
CA THR A 278 -27.74 -20.87 21.93
C THR A 278 -28.38 -21.77 22.98
N ASN A 279 -29.72 -21.88 22.98
CA ASN A 279 -30.45 -22.81 23.83
C ASN A 279 -30.37 -24.29 23.38
N GLU A 280 -29.70 -24.59 22.25
CA GLU A 280 -29.42 -25.95 21.78
C GLU A 280 -27.94 -26.34 21.92
N TRP A 281 -27.16 -25.60 22.70
CA TRP A 281 -25.92 -26.17 23.24
C TRP A 281 -26.32 -27.08 24.39
N ASN A 282 -25.87 -28.33 24.34
CA ASN A 282 -26.21 -29.29 25.37
C ASN A 282 -25.41 -28.93 26.62
N ASP A 283 -25.91 -27.94 27.38
CA ASP A 283 -25.26 -27.43 28.58
C ASP A 283 -24.92 -28.59 29.51
N GLN A 284 -25.69 -29.68 29.47
CA GLN A 284 -25.45 -30.94 30.17
C GLN A 284 -24.09 -31.62 29.91
N GLN A 285 -23.32 -31.25 28.89
CA GLN A 285 -21.97 -31.76 28.64
C GLN A 285 -20.83 -30.88 29.17
N LEU A 286 -21.10 -29.62 29.52
CA LEU A 286 -20.06 -28.71 30.02
C LEU A 286 -19.69 -29.04 31.47
N ASP A 287 -18.47 -28.72 31.90
CA ASP A 287 -18.15 -28.86 33.32
C ASP A 287 -18.98 -27.91 34.19
N THR A 288 -19.23 -28.28 35.45
CA THR A 288 -20.13 -27.56 36.34
C THR A 288 -19.66 -26.13 36.60
N ASP A 289 -18.36 -25.92 36.73
CA ASP A 289 -17.71 -24.62 36.87
C ASP A 289 -17.88 -23.74 35.62
N VAL A 290 -17.68 -24.29 34.43
CA VAL A 290 -17.83 -23.58 33.15
C VAL A 290 -19.27 -23.11 32.95
N ARG A 291 -20.25 -23.96 33.30
CA ARG A 291 -21.67 -23.58 33.26
C ARG A 291 -21.99 -22.45 34.24
N ASN A 292 -21.48 -22.54 35.47
CA ASN A 292 -21.71 -21.53 36.49
C ASN A 292 -21.13 -20.19 36.04
N GLU A 293 -19.91 -20.15 35.51
CA GLU A 293 -19.27 -18.95 34.98
C GLU A 293 -20.09 -18.33 33.83
N ARG A 294 -20.57 -19.16 32.89
CA ARG A 294 -21.44 -18.72 31.79
C ARG A 294 -22.74 -18.11 32.31
N GLN A 295 -23.39 -18.74 33.29
CA GLN A 295 -24.62 -18.22 33.91
C GLN A 295 -24.36 -16.92 34.67
N LEU A 296 -23.23 -16.82 35.37
CA LEU A 296 -22.82 -15.59 36.06
C LEU A 296 -22.69 -14.44 35.07
N ILE A 297 -22.04 -14.63 33.93
CA ILE A 297 -21.85 -13.59 32.91
C ILE A 297 -23.17 -13.17 32.26
N LEU A 298 -24.05 -14.14 31.95
CA LEU A 298 -25.37 -13.86 31.40
C LEU A 298 -26.22 -13.03 32.38
N ASN A 299 -26.17 -13.36 33.67
CA ASN A 299 -26.91 -12.67 34.72
C ASN A 299 -26.28 -11.30 35.10
N GLN A 300 -24.95 -11.21 35.09
CA GLN A 300 -24.20 -9.97 35.40
C GLN A 300 -24.27 -8.92 34.31
N SER A 301 -24.66 -9.27 33.08
CA SER A 301 -24.90 -8.29 32.01
C SER A 301 -25.95 -7.21 32.39
N GLN A 302 -26.70 -7.41 33.47
CA GLN A 302 -27.70 -6.48 34.02
C GLN A 302 -27.33 -5.83 35.38
N SER A 303 -26.25 -6.25 36.05
CA SER A 303 -25.93 -5.83 37.42
C SER A 303 -24.50 -5.32 37.57
N THR A 304 -24.39 -4.12 38.16
CA THR A 304 -23.18 -3.34 38.45
C THR A 304 -22.11 -4.14 39.21
N SER A 305 -21.22 -4.81 38.49
CA SER A 305 -19.99 -5.37 39.06
C SER A 305 -18.75 -4.83 38.34
N SER A 306 -17.71 -4.54 39.10
CA SER A 306 -16.49 -3.78 38.73
C SER A 306 -15.49 -4.59 37.89
N ALA A 307 -15.94 -5.53 37.06
CA ALA A 307 -15.06 -6.36 36.25
C ALA A 307 -14.35 -5.52 35.17
N ILE A 308 -13.03 -5.72 35.04
CA ILE A 308 -12.21 -5.01 34.06
C ILE A 308 -12.31 -5.68 32.69
N VAL A 309 -12.33 -7.01 32.62
CA VAL A 309 -12.46 -7.75 31.36
C VAL A 309 -13.70 -8.64 31.43
N ILE A 310 -14.55 -8.57 30.42
CA ILE A 310 -15.73 -9.43 30.28
C ILE A 310 -15.70 -10.03 28.87
N VAL A 311 -15.71 -11.35 28.78
CA VAL A 311 -15.73 -12.09 27.52
C VAL A 311 -17.03 -12.89 27.43
N GLN A 312 -17.79 -12.66 26.36
CA GLN A 312 -19.12 -13.25 26.16
C GLN A 312 -19.18 -14.02 24.85
N ASP A 313 -19.42 -15.33 24.95
CA ASP A 313 -19.61 -16.27 23.83
C ASP A 313 -18.59 -16.08 22.71
N LEU A 314 -17.33 -15.89 23.09
CA LEU A 314 -16.27 -15.56 22.15
C LEU A 314 -15.94 -16.77 21.27
N VAL A 315 -16.06 -16.57 19.96
CA VAL A 315 -15.77 -17.59 18.94
C VAL A 315 -14.81 -17.01 17.92
N HIS A 316 -13.81 -17.81 17.53
CA HIS A 316 -12.95 -17.46 16.40
C HIS A 316 -12.61 -18.68 15.56
N GLU A 317 -12.84 -18.54 14.25
CA GLU A 317 -12.66 -19.58 13.24
C GLU A 317 -11.63 -19.12 12.19
N PHE A 318 -10.55 -19.90 12.05
CA PHE A 318 -9.57 -19.72 10.98
C PHE A 318 -9.97 -20.52 9.76
N GLN A 319 -9.94 -19.90 8.58
CA GLN A 319 -10.10 -20.58 7.31
C GLN A 319 -8.72 -20.96 6.78
N LYS A 320 -8.44 -22.26 6.66
CA LYS A 320 -7.21 -22.76 6.02
C LYS A 320 -7.55 -23.33 4.64
N PRO A 321 -6.84 -22.92 3.57
CA PRO A 321 -6.95 -23.60 2.28
C PRO A 321 -6.45 -25.03 2.41
N LYS A 322 -7.15 -26.01 1.84
CA LYS A 322 -6.67 -27.39 1.76
C LYS A 322 -5.72 -27.53 0.57
N GLU A 323 -4.54 -28.10 0.80
CA GLU A 323 -3.46 -28.25 -0.21
C GLU A 323 -3.79 -29.19 -1.39
N ALA A 324 -5.01 -29.72 -1.50
CA ALA A 324 -5.40 -30.64 -2.57
C ALA A 324 -6.87 -30.56 -3.01
N SER A 325 -7.66 -29.60 -2.52
CA SER A 325 -9.07 -29.45 -2.89
C SER A 325 -9.55 -28.00 -2.82
N SER A 326 -10.51 -27.63 -3.66
CA SER A 326 -11.18 -26.31 -3.66
C SER A 326 -12.02 -26.03 -2.41
N THR A 327 -11.97 -26.90 -1.39
CA THR A 327 -12.74 -26.79 -0.14
C THR A 327 -11.87 -26.24 1.01
N THR A 328 -12.31 -25.15 1.62
CA THR A 328 -11.69 -24.54 2.80
C THR A 328 -11.96 -25.38 4.05
N ARG A 329 -10.92 -25.64 4.87
CA ARG A 329 -11.10 -26.25 6.20
C ARG A 329 -11.30 -25.12 7.21
N ILE A 330 -12.44 -25.14 7.91
CA ILE A 330 -12.70 -24.26 9.03
C ILE A 330 -12.08 -24.89 10.29
N HIS A 331 -11.19 -24.15 10.94
CA HIS A 331 -10.58 -24.53 12.22
C HIS A 331 -11.06 -23.55 13.30
N ARG A 332 -11.96 -24.01 14.18
CA ARG A 332 -12.39 -23.23 15.34
C ARG A 332 -11.30 -23.24 16.40
N ALA A 333 -10.65 -22.10 16.61
CA ALA A 333 -9.56 -21.96 17.57
C ALA A 333 -10.03 -21.49 18.95
N VAL A 334 -11.17 -20.80 19.01
CA VAL A 334 -11.85 -20.41 20.25
C VAL A 334 -13.33 -20.73 20.07
N ASP A 335 -13.93 -21.42 21.04
CA ASP A 335 -15.29 -21.94 20.95
C ASP A 335 -16.11 -21.53 22.17
N HIS A 336 -17.00 -20.55 22.00
CA HIS A 336 -17.96 -20.06 22.99
C HIS A 336 -17.33 -19.78 24.36
N LEU A 337 -16.16 -19.13 24.36
CA LEU A 337 -15.41 -18.83 25.57
C LEU A 337 -16.10 -17.72 26.37
N ASN A 338 -16.29 -17.96 27.67
CA ASN A 338 -16.96 -17.08 28.61
C ASN A 338 -16.10 -16.99 29.89
N PHE A 339 -15.66 -15.79 30.27
CA PHE A 339 -15.03 -15.53 31.57
C PHE A 339 -15.08 -14.03 31.90
N PHE A 340 -14.98 -13.68 33.18
CA PHE A 340 -14.73 -12.30 33.61
C PHE A 340 -13.49 -12.20 34.50
N VAL A 341 -12.83 -11.05 34.47
CA VAL A 341 -11.65 -10.77 35.31
C VAL A 341 -11.98 -9.62 36.26
N PRO A 342 -12.07 -9.89 37.59
CA PRO A 342 -12.24 -8.86 38.60
C PRO A 342 -11.08 -7.86 38.64
N PRO A 343 -11.30 -6.64 39.14
CA PRO A 343 -10.22 -5.69 39.35
C PRO A 343 -9.26 -6.21 40.41
N SER A 344 -7.98 -5.87 40.29
CA SER A 344 -6.94 -6.27 41.24
C SER A 344 -6.78 -7.79 41.41
N SER A 345 -7.16 -8.59 40.43
CA SER A 345 -6.97 -10.05 40.43
C SER A 345 -5.82 -10.47 39.52
N CYS A 346 -5.15 -11.57 39.87
CA CYS A 346 -4.19 -12.24 38.99
C CYS A 346 -4.90 -13.41 38.29
N PHE A 347 -5.15 -13.26 37.00
CA PHE A 347 -5.82 -14.28 36.18
C PHE A 347 -4.82 -14.97 35.25
N GLY A 348 -4.80 -16.30 35.26
CA GLY A 348 -3.95 -17.12 34.41
C GLY A 348 -4.77 -18.01 33.48
N LEU A 349 -4.48 -17.95 32.17
CA LEU A 349 -5.07 -18.87 31.19
C LEU A 349 -4.09 -20.02 30.92
N LEU A 350 -4.38 -21.21 31.46
CA LEU A 350 -3.54 -22.40 31.33
C LEU A 350 -4.17 -23.42 30.38
N GLY A 351 -3.33 -24.21 29.71
CA GLY A 351 -3.78 -25.28 28.81
C GLY A 351 -2.66 -25.75 27.89
N ALA A 352 -2.87 -26.85 27.16
CA ALA A 352 -1.89 -27.41 26.23
C ALA A 352 -1.58 -26.49 25.03
N ASN A 353 -0.48 -26.74 24.33
CA ASN A 353 -0.18 -26.05 23.07
C ASN A 353 -1.28 -26.32 22.04
N GLY A 354 -1.76 -25.27 21.38
CA GLY A 354 -2.89 -25.35 20.45
C GLY A 354 -4.29 -25.18 21.08
N ALA A 355 -4.41 -25.06 22.41
CA ALA A 355 -5.70 -24.86 23.09
C ALA A 355 -6.39 -23.49 22.85
N GLY A 356 -5.82 -22.62 22.03
CA GLY A 356 -6.41 -21.31 21.71
C GLY A 356 -5.96 -20.13 22.59
N LYS A 357 -5.08 -20.34 23.59
CA LYS A 357 -4.62 -19.28 24.52
C LYS A 357 -4.12 -18.00 23.85
N THR A 358 -3.14 -18.14 22.95
CA THR A 358 -2.57 -17.00 22.20
C THR A 358 -3.62 -16.34 21.31
N THR A 359 -4.54 -17.12 20.74
CA THR A 359 -5.67 -16.61 19.95
C THR A 359 -6.61 -15.77 20.83
N THR A 360 -6.94 -16.25 22.02
CA THR A 360 -7.75 -15.51 23.00
C THR A 360 -7.11 -14.18 23.36
N PHE A 361 -5.80 -14.14 23.65
CA PHE A 361 -5.12 -12.87 23.93
C PHE A 361 -5.15 -11.91 22.74
N ARG A 362 -4.95 -12.40 21.51
CA ARG A 362 -5.06 -11.58 20.29
C ARG A 362 -6.46 -11.02 20.05
N LEU A 363 -7.51 -11.78 20.40
CA LEU A 363 -8.90 -11.31 20.39
C LEU A 363 -9.14 -10.26 21.47
N LEU A 364 -8.60 -10.47 22.67
CA LEU A 364 -8.69 -9.53 23.78
C LEU A 364 -8.08 -8.18 23.42
N ILE A 365 -6.95 -8.12 22.71
CA ILE A 365 -6.31 -6.86 22.28
C ILE A 365 -6.85 -6.32 20.94
N ASN A 366 -7.82 -7.00 20.29
CA ASN A 366 -8.36 -6.64 18.96
C ASN A 366 -7.35 -6.68 17.80
N SER A 367 -6.24 -7.41 17.96
CA SER A 367 -5.30 -7.68 16.85
C SER A 367 -5.98 -8.61 15.83
N ILE A 368 -6.83 -9.54 16.29
CA ILE A 368 -7.72 -10.35 15.46
C ILE A 368 -9.17 -10.06 15.86
N GLN A 369 -10.08 -10.05 14.88
CA GLN A 369 -11.51 -9.88 15.15
C GLN A 369 -12.20 -11.21 15.48
N PRO A 370 -13.12 -11.22 16.45
CA PRO A 370 -13.94 -12.41 16.74
C PRO A 370 -14.89 -12.72 15.58
N THR A 371 -15.11 -14.00 15.33
CA THR A 371 -16.14 -14.48 14.38
C THR A 371 -17.54 -14.29 14.99
N SER A 372 -17.68 -14.54 16.29
CA SER A 372 -18.88 -14.28 17.09
C SER A 372 -18.48 -13.96 18.54
N GLY A 373 -19.42 -13.40 19.30
CA GLY A 373 -19.20 -12.98 20.68
C GLY A 373 -18.65 -11.56 20.81
N GLU A 374 -18.50 -11.13 22.06
CA GLU A 374 -18.16 -9.76 22.43
C GLU A 374 -17.11 -9.76 23.55
N VAL A 375 -16.25 -8.73 23.53
CA VAL A 375 -15.20 -8.50 24.54
C VAL A 375 -15.35 -7.06 25.03
N PHE A 376 -15.53 -6.90 26.33
CA PHE A 376 -15.61 -5.59 26.99
C PHE A 376 -14.41 -5.41 27.89
N ILE A 377 -13.73 -4.27 27.75
CA ILE A 377 -12.60 -3.87 28.58
C ILE A 377 -12.93 -2.54 29.23
N ASN A 378 -12.94 -2.50 30.56
CA ASN A 378 -13.34 -1.33 31.33
C ASN A 378 -14.70 -0.78 30.89
N ARG A 379 -15.62 -1.67 30.48
CA ARG A 379 -16.94 -1.37 29.91
C ARG A 379 -16.94 -0.51 28.63
N THR A 380 -15.78 -0.30 28.01
CA THR A 380 -15.66 0.36 26.71
C THR A 380 -15.16 -0.64 25.67
N GLU A 381 -15.43 -0.36 24.39
CA GLU A 381 -14.75 -1.05 23.29
C GLU A 381 -13.29 -0.57 23.13
N ASN A 382 -12.92 0.52 23.81
CA ASN A 382 -11.61 1.16 23.71
C ASN A 382 -10.61 0.47 24.64
N LYS A 383 -9.70 -0.29 24.03
CA LYS A 383 -8.75 -1.20 24.71
C LYS A 383 -7.44 -0.53 25.14
N ALA A 384 -7.47 0.79 25.21
CA ALA A 384 -6.30 1.66 25.34
C ALA A 384 -5.60 1.61 26.71
N ASP A 385 -6.09 0.80 27.64
CA ASP A 385 -5.59 0.66 29.01
C ASP A 385 -4.97 -0.73 29.26
N ILE A 386 -4.76 -1.54 28.20
CA ILE A 386 -4.13 -2.87 28.30
C ILE A 386 -2.71 -2.82 27.76
N GLY A 387 -1.75 -3.23 28.59
CA GLY A 387 -0.41 -3.60 28.14
C GLY A 387 -0.39 -5.04 27.62
N TYR A 388 0.24 -5.27 26.48
CA TYR A 388 0.40 -6.60 25.88
C TYR A 388 1.88 -6.88 25.60
N CYS A 389 2.37 -8.00 26.12
CA CYS A 389 3.71 -8.50 25.81
C CYS A 389 3.55 -9.73 24.89
N PRO A 390 3.95 -9.64 23.61
CA PRO A 390 3.88 -10.77 22.69
C PRO A 390 4.83 -11.90 23.09
N GLN A 391 4.56 -13.10 22.58
CA GLN A 391 5.41 -14.27 22.80
C GLN A 391 6.79 -14.16 22.12
N PHE A 392 6.85 -13.43 21.00
CA PHE A 392 8.09 -13.16 20.28
C PHE A 392 8.69 -11.84 20.76
N ASP A 393 10.00 -11.69 20.56
CA ASP A 393 10.69 -10.45 20.90
C ASP A 393 10.23 -9.32 19.95
N TRP A 394 9.64 -8.28 20.52
CA TRP A 394 9.09 -7.15 19.76
C TRP A 394 10.07 -5.99 19.67
N LEU A 395 11.23 -6.09 20.33
CA LEU A 395 12.21 -5.01 20.40
C LEU A 395 12.54 -4.48 19.00
N VAL A 396 12.51 -3.16 18.88
CA VAL A 396 12.90 -2.49 17.64
C VAL A 396 14.42 -2.51 17.60
N ASP A 397 15.01 -3.30 16.71
CA ASP A 397 16.47 -3.49 16.58
C ASP A 397 17.28 -2.19 16.45
N HIS A 398 16.63 -1.12 15.99
CA HIS A 398 17.27 0.18 15.77
C HIS A 398 17.17 1.14 16.96
N LEU A 399 16.49 0.73 18.04
CA LEU A 399 16.31 1.54 19.25
C LEU A 399 17.03 0.91 20.43
N ASN A 400 17.67 1.76 21.24
CA ASN A 400 18.22 1.34 22.51
C ASN A 400 17.11 1.13 23.55
N VAL A 401 17.40 0.35 24.61
CA VAL A 401 16.43 0.04 25.68
C VAL A 401 15.76 1.30 26.24
N ARG A 402 16.52 2.38 26.48
CA ARG A 402 15.98 3.65 26.98
C ARG A 402 15.02 4.31 25.99
N GLU A 403 15.32 4.29 24.70
CA GLU A 403 14.50 4.88 23.65
C GLU A 403 13.19 4.11 23.50
N THR A 404 13.27 2.78 23.50
CA THR A 404 12.11 1.89 23.50
C THR A 404 11.22 2.16 24.72
N LEU A 405 11.78 2.21 25.94
CA LEU A 405 10.98 2.56 27.13
C LEU A 405 10.35 3.95 27.04
N THR A 406 11.07 4.94 26.50
CA THR A 406 10.54 6.31 26.35
C THR A 406 9.41 6.38 25.32
N LEU A 407 9.48 5.56 24.26
CA LEU A 407 8.48 5.49 23.21
C LEU A 407 7.14 4.93 23.72
N PHE A 408 7.17 3.89 24.55
CA PHE A 408 5.96 3.22 25.05
C PHE A 408 5.46 3.72 26.40
N ALA A 409 6.26 4.49 27.15
CA ALA A 409 5.85 5.08 28.43
C ALA A 409 5.04 6.37 28.29
N ARG A 410 4.91 6.91 27.07
CA ARG A 410 4.09 8.09 26.74
C ARG A 410 2.78 7.66 26.12
#